data_AF-A0A085TUP9-F1
#
_entry.id   AF-A0A085TUP9-F1
#
_cell.length_a   1.000
_cell.length_b   1.000
_cell.length_c   1.000
_cell.angle_alpha   90.00
_cell.angle_beta   90.00
_cell.angle_gamma   90.00
#
_symmetry.space_group_name_H-M   'P 1'
#
loop_
_entity.id
_entity.type
_entity.pdbx_description
1 polymer ?
#
loop_
_entity_poly.entity_id
_entity_poly.type
_entity_poly.pdbx_seq_one_letter_code
_entity_poly.pdbx_strand_id
1 'polypeptide(L)'
;MMRAGVISAGALALAGCAAVPGGNEASKGPERLTPIVGYTAAQDAAGALVVTRDATPFAYDEGAEAKRAANAICGGAVASSIDDRYREGAWIFPRGCA
;
A
#
# COMPACT_ATOMS: atom_id res chain seq x y z
N MET A 1 -17.69 -22.93 -47.09
CA MET A 1 -18.84 -22.28 -47.77
C MET A 1 -18.89 -20.84 -47.28
N MET A 2 -18.81 -19.89 -48.21
CA MET A 2 -18.67 -18.45 -47.99
C MET A 2 -19.98 -17.80 -47.50
N ARG A 3 -19.86 -16.74 -46.68
CA ARG A 3 -20.40 -15.37 -46.91
C ARG A 3 -20.25 -14.53 -45.63
N ALA A 4 -19.45 -13.45 -45.70
CA ALA A 4 -19.89 -12.05 -45.85
C ALA A 4 -20.42 -11.50 -44.50
N GLY A 5 -19.85 -10.50 -43.85
CA GLY A 5 -19.09 -9.33 -44.32
C GLY A 5 -19.89 -8.09 -43.91
N VAL A 6 -19.36 -7.21 -43.06
CA VAL A 6 -19.72 -5.78 -42.96
C VAL A 6 -18.53 -5.03 -42.35
N ILE A 7 -18.06 -4.05 -43.12
CA ILE A 7 -17.19 -2.95 -42.73
C ILE A 7 -18.09 -1.87 -42.13
N SER A 8 -17.78 -1.28 -40.97
CA SER A 8 -18.13 0.14 -40.76
C SER A 8 -17.58 0.73 -39.45
N ALA A 9 -17.01 1.93 -39.59
CA ALA A 9 -16.92 3.04 -38.65
C ALA A 9 -16.26 2.77 -37.27
N GLY A 10 -15.14 3.38 -36.88
CA GLY A 10 -14.78 4.77 -37.13
C GLY A 10 -15.56 5.69 -36.19
N ALA A 11 -15.10 5.85 -34.95
CA ALA A 11 -15.38 7.01 -34.13
C ALA A 11 -14.29 7.18 -33.08
N LEU A 12 -13.44 8.17 -33.29
CA LEU A 12 -12.65 8.81 -32.24
C LEU A 12 -13.60 9.40 -31.20
N ALA A 13 -13.29 9.18 -29.93
CA ALA A 13 -13.62 10.13 -28.86
C ALA A 13 -12.49 10.11 -27.83
N LEU A 14 -11.54 11.02 -28.05
CA LEU A 14 -10.70 11.59 -26.99
C LEU A 14 -11.60 12.28 -25.95
N ALA A 15 -11.02 12.49 -24.77
CA ALA A 15 -11.47 13.37 -23.69
C ALA A 15 -12.29 12.69 -22.57
N GLY A 16 -11.54 12.33 -21.53
CA GLY A 16 -12.03 12.13 -20.17
C GLY A 16 -10.99 12.50 -19.11
N CYS A 17 -10.11 13.47 -19.37
CA CYS A 17 -9.32 14.09 -18.31
C CYS A 17 -10.19 15.11 -17.57
N ALA A 18 -10.99 14.63 -16.62
CA ALA A 18 -11.63 15.50 -15.63
C ALA A 18 -11.70 14.75 -14.30
N ALA A 19 -10.53 14.47 -13.71
CA ALA A 19 -10.43 14.28 -12.27
C ALA A 19 -9.94 15.60 -11.69
N VAL A 20 -10.89 16.45 -11.29
CA VAL A 20 -10.63 17.60 -10.42
C VAL A 20 -10.27 17.03 -9.05
N PRO A 21 -9.06 17.23 -8.50
CA PRO A 21 -8.85 17.02 -7.07
C PRO A 21 -9.47 18.22 -6.38
N GLY A 22 -10.76 18.09 -6.03
CA GLY A 22 -11.37 18.96 -5.04
C GLY A 22 -10.68 18.69 -3.71
N GLY A 23 -9.68 19.51 -3.40
CA GLY A 23 -9.05 19.52 -2.09
C GLY A 23 -10.06 20.01 -1.05
N ASN A 24 -10.55 19.09 -0.24
CA ASN A 24 -11.22 19.36 1.02
C ASN A 24 -10.42 18.67 2.15
N GLU A 25 -9.78 19.49 2.98
CA GLU A 25 -8.95 19.12 4.13
C GLU A 25 -9.76 18.50 5.28
N ALA A 26 -10.39 17.34 5.06
CA ALA A 26 -11.00 16.57 6.15
C ALA A 26 -11.15 15.06 5.85
N SER A 27 -10.50 14.54 4.81
CA SER A 27 -10.33 13.09 4.70
C SER A 27 -9.05 12.71 5.45
N LYS A 28 -9.15 12.41 6.75
CA LYS A 28 -8.18 11.55 7.44
C LYS A 28 -8.34 10.13 6.89
N GLY A 29 -8.16 9.99 5.57
CA GLY A 29 -8.09 8.70 4.90
C GLY A 29 -6.88 7.94 5.43
N PRO A 30 -6.88 6.61 5.35
CA PRO A 30 -5.72 5.83 5.75
C PRO A 30 -4.49 6.42 5.07
N GLU A 31 -3.48 6.75 5.88
CA GLU A 31 -2.22 7.29 5.39
C GLU A 31 -1.74 6.38 4.26
N ARG A 32 -1.49 6.95 3.07
CA ARG A 32 -1.33 6.13 1.87
C ARG A 32 -0.02 5.35 1.99
N LEU A 33 -0.13 4.05 2.27
CA LEU A 33 1.00 3.14 2.29
C LEU A 33 1.63 3.04 0.89
N THR A 34 2.94 3.14 0.82
CA THR A 34 3.74 2.96 -0.39
C THR A 34 3.93 1.46 -0.63
N PRO A 35 3.48 0.92 -1.77
CA PRO A 35 3.75 -0.47 -2.11
C PRO A 35 5.25 -0.65 -2.38
N ILE A 36 5.85 -1.64 -1.73
CA ILE A 36 7.25 -2.04 -1.96
C ILE A 36 7.30 -3.52 -2.33
N VAL A 37 8.21 -3.88 -3.22
CA VAL A 37 8.34 -5.27 -3.68
C VAL A 37 8.84 -6.15 -2.54
N GLY A 38 8.20 -7.32 -2.36
CA GLY A 38 8.62 -8.34 -1.39
C GLY A 38 8.08 -8.14 0.03
N TYR A 39 7.29 -7.09 0.25
CA TYR A 39 6.62 -6.87 1.53
C TYR A 39 5.15 -6.49 1.31
N THR A 40 4.31 -7.02 2.20
CA THR A 40 2.91 -6.65 2.30
C THR A 40 2.71 -5.85 3.59
N ALA A 41 1.88 -4.82 3.53
CA ALA A 41 1.57 -4.02 4.71
C ALA A 41 0.10 -3.60 4.76
N ALA A 42 -0.43 -3.52 5.97
CA ALA A 42 -1.76 -3.05 6.26
C ALA A 42 -1.76 -2.19 7.52
N GLN A 43 -2.69 -1.23 7.60
CA GLN A 43 -3.02 -0.56 8.86
C GLN A 43 -4.20 -1.28 9.50
N ASP A 44 -4.10 -1.61 10.78
CA ASP A 44 -5.23 -2.16 11.52
C ASP A 44 -6.22 -1.06 11.95
N ALA A 45 -7.29 -1.45 12.63
CA ALA A 45 -8.32 -0.52 13.08
C ALA A 45 -7.82 0.51 14.13
N ALA A 46 -6.69 0.23 14.79
CA ALA A 46 -6.06 1.15 15.74
C ALA A 46 -5.00 2.05 15.08
N GLY A 47 -4.75 1.88 13.77
CA GLY A 47 -3.72 2.61 13.04
C GLY A 47 -2.32 2.00 13.17
N ALA A 48 -2.20 0.79 13.73
CA ALA A 48 -0.92 0.10 13.78
C ALA A 48 -0.54 -0.36 12.37
N LEU A 49 0.72 -0.15 11.99
CA LEU A 49 1.26 -0.68 10.74
C LEU A 49 1.71 -2.13 10.98
N VAL A 50 1.10 -3.06 10.26
CA VAL A 50 1.48 -4.47 10.24
C VAL A 50 2.24 -4.74 8.96
N VAL A 51 3.47 -5.24 9.08
CA VAL A 51 4.36 -5.53 7.95
C VAL A 51 4.69 -7.01 7.92
N THR A 52 4.48 -7.64 6.77
CA THR A 52 4.90 -9.01 6.47
C THR A 52 5.84 -9.02 5.27
N ARG A 53 6.66 -10.07 5.18
CA ARG A 53 7.54 -10.33 4.03
C ARG A 53 6.92 -11.43 3.19
N ASP A 54 6.82 -11.19 1.88
CA ASP A 54 6.09 -12.08 0.96
C ASP A 54 6.78 -13.45 0.79
N ALA A 55 8.09 -13.49 1.02
CA ALA A 55 8.90 -14.70 0.99
C ALA A 55 8.79 -15.47 2.33
N THR A 56 9.91 -15.70 3.01
CA THR A 56 9.89 -16.26 4.36
C THR A 56 9.33 -15.21 5.34
N PRO A 57 8.34 -15.55 6.18
CA PRO A 57 7.85 -14.64 7.21
C PRO A 57 8.99 -14.13 8.09
N PHE A 58 8.80 -12.98 8.74
CA PHE A 58 9.82 -12.46 9.65
C PHE A 58 10.03 -13.41 10.83
N ALA A 59 11.23 -13.41 11.37
CA ALA A 59 11.55 -13.91 12.68
C ALA A 59 11.58 -12.77 13.71
N TYR A 60 11.56 -13.17 14.99
CA TYR A 60 11.56 -12.25 16.14
C TYR A 60 12.82 -11.36 16.22
N ASP A 61 13.95 -11.81 15.66
CA ASP A 61 15.21 -11.07 15.64
C ASP A 61 15.35 -10.13 14.42
N GLU A 62 14.43 -10.20 13.46
CA GLU A 62 14.50 -9.44 12.20
C GLU A 62 13.85 -8.04 12.29
N GLY A 63 13.63 -7.50 13.48
CA GLY A 63 12.96 -6.21 13.68
C GLY A 63 13.64 -5.03 12.97
N ALA A 64 14.97 -5.08 12.84
CA ALA A 64 15.71 -4.08 12.09
C ALA A 64 15.39 -4.10 10.58
N GLU A 65 15.17 -5.28 9.99
CA GLU A 65 14.74 -5.39 8.59
C GLU A 65 13.31 -4.93 8.42
N ALA A 66 12.41 -5.41 9.28
CA ALA A 66 11.01 -5.00 9.25
C ALA A 66 10.86 -3.48 9.40
N LYS A 67 11.67 -2.84 10.26
CA LYS A 67 11.66 -1.37 10.39
C LYS A 67 12.14 -0.66 9.13
N ARG A 68 13.13 -1.20 8.41
CA ARG A 68 13.56 -0.63 7.12
C ARG A 68 12.43 -0.72 6.09
N ALA A 69 11.77 -1.87 5.99
CA ALA A 69 10.60 -2.04 5.13
C ALA A 69 9.48 -1.06 5.53
N ALA A 70 9.17 -0.97 6.82
CA ALA A 70 8.14 -0.07 7.35
C ALA A 70 8.42 1.41 7.03
N ASN A 71 9.66 1.88 7.16
CA ASN A 71 10.05 3.24 6.76
C ASN A 71 9.78 3.49 5.27
N ALA A 72 10.14 2.53 4.41
CA ALA A 72 9.90 2.64 2.97
C ALA A 72 8.40 2.61 2.65
N ILE A 73 7.63 1.75 3.33
CA ILE A 73 6.17 1.68 3.23
C ILE A 73 5.52 3.00 3.66
N CYS A 74 6.00 3.64 4.73
CA CYS A 74 5.51 4.94 5.17
C CYS A 74 5.96 6.11 4.27
N GLY A 75 6.79 5.87 3.24
CA GLY A 75 7.35 6.93 2.41
C GLY A 75 8.31 7.86 3.16
N GLY A 76 8.83 7.43 4.30
CA GLY A 76 9.65 8.25 5.19
C GLY A 76 10.05 7.50 6.44
N ALA A 77 9.26 7.62 7.50
CA ALA A 77 9.54 7.00 8.78
C ALA A 77 8.29 6.32 9.36
N VAL A 78 8.48 5.13 9.91
CA VAL A 78 7.52 4.51 10.80
C VAL A 78 7.66 5.14 12.20
N ALA A 79 6.56 5.35 12.90
CA ALA A 79 6.53 5.84 14.27
C ALA A 79 6.93 4.74 15.28
N SER A 80 8.12 4.18 15.11
CA SER A 80 8.69 3.11 15.95
C SER A 80 8.71 3.50 17.43
N SER A 81 8.39 2.57 18.33
CA SER A 81 8.48 2.73 19.78
C SER A 81 8.98 1.45 20.47
N ILE A 82 9.08 1.49 21.80
CA ILE A 82 9.36 0.30 22.61
C ILE A 82 8.25 -0.77 22.53
N ASP A 83 7.07 -0.41 22.03
CA ASP A 83 5.91 -1.29 21.91
C ASP A 83 5.87 -2.02 20.54
N ASP A 84 6.81 -1.72 19.65
CA ASP A 84 7.02 -2.45 18.40
C ASP A 84 7.22 -3.93 18.72
N ARG A 85 6.50 -4.80 18.02
CA ARG A 85 6.46 -6.21 18.38
C ARG A 85 6.31 -7.12 17.19
N TYR A 86 6.95 -8.27 17.30
CA TYR A 86 6.73 -9.40 16.42
C TYR A 86 5.51 -10.22 16.86
N ARG A 87 4.67 -10.62 15.90
CA ARG A 87 3.55 -11.55 16.08
C ARG A 87 3.39 -12.38 14.80
N GLU A 88 3.46 -13.71 14.92
CA GLU A 88 3.01 -14.66 13.88
C GLU A 88 3.57 -14.39 12.46
N GLY A 89 4.86 -14.10 12.34
CA GLY A 89 5.51 -13.83 11.05
C GLY A 89 5.45 -12.37 10.59
N ALA A 90 4.79 -11.50 11.36
CA ALA A 90 4.65 -10.08 11.10
C ALA A 90 5.34 -9.23 12.15
N TRP A 91 5.76 -8.04 11.74
CA TRP A 91 6.17 -6.98 12.64
C TRP A 91 5.08 -5.91 12.70
N ILE A 92 4.69 -5.55 13.91
CA ILE A 92 3.63 -4.60 14.20
C ILE A 92 4.26 -3.36 14.82
N PHE A 93 3.98 -2.20 14.23
CA PHE A 93 4.37 -0.88 14.70
C PHE A 93 3.12 -0.15 15.20
N PRO A 94 2.83 -0.16 16.51
CA PRO A 94 1.53 0.27 17.04
C PRO A 94 1.17 1.72 16.76
N ARG A 95 2.16 2.60 16.57
CA ARG A 95 1.91 4.02 16.29
C ARG A 95 1.80 4.34 14.79
N GLY A 96 1.91 3.34 13.92
CA GLY A 96 1.76 3.53 12.47
C GLY A 96 2.92 4.30 11.85
N CYS A 97 2.62 5.08 10.80
CA CYS A 97 3.56 5.99 10.15
C CYS A 97 3.71 7.31 10.95
N ALA A 98 4.83 8.02 10.77
CA ALA A 98 5.22 9.18 11.58
C ALA A 98 4.81 10.54 11.00
#